data_AF-A0A9P6GHE7-F1
#
_entry.id   AF-A0A9P6GHE7-F1
#
_cell.length_a   1.000
_cell.length_b   1.000
_cell.length_c   1.000
_cell.angle_alpha   90.00
_cell.angle_beta   90.00
_cell.angle_gamma   90.00
#
_symmetry.space_group_name_H-M   'P 1'
#
loop_
_entity.id
_entity.type
_entity.pdbx_description
1 polymer ?
#
loop_
_entity_poly.entity_id
_entity_poly.type
_entity_poly.pdbx_seq_one_letter_code
_entity_poly.pdbx_strand_id
1 'polypeptide(L)'
;MADQNTSSQNPPPQEHYGFVFYRAESIDDAQWERFMAFLKYQVRHSLASEGNPQFYDEIDWKVFDAHGETTSEIRHRFNRWLETGEESTNPENYRYLAFVVVYKISCDFVDQFMEGKSLQDDDAVDERDTTFLAVVSRDEEEGETLVSIPYLIPRAGDIIALQGEGMGWQLLQEPFGRIATSRTEFDRLTLQY
;
A
#
# COMPACT_ATOMS: atom_id res chain seq x y z
N MET A 1 -3.33 -35.24 44.14
CA MET A 1 -3.80 -35.25 42.74
C MET A 1 -3.88 -33.81 42.31
N ALA A 2 -2.95 -33.36 41.46
CA ALA A 2 -2.89 -31.99 40.97
C ALA A 2 -2.97 -32.07 39.45
N ASP A 3 -4.13 -31.71 38.91
CA ASP A 3 -4.35 -31.57 37.47
C ASP A 3 -3.70 -30.26 37.02
N GLN A 4 -2.58 -30.38 36.32
CA GLN A 4 -1.98 -29.26 35.61
C GLN A 4 -2.76 -29.06 34.31
N ASN A 5 -3.68 -28.09 34.35
CA ASN A 5 -4.39 -27.57 33.21
C ASN A 5 -3.39 -26.78 32.33
N THR A 6 -2.71 -27.47 31.41
CA THR A 6 -1.94 -26.84 30.35
C THR A 6 -2.90 -26.25 29.33
N SER A 7 -3.36 -25.03 29.60
CA SER A 7 -3.97 -24.18 28.60
C SER A 7 -2.93 -23.92 27.51
N SER A 8 -3.07 -24.59 26.38
CA SER A 8 -2.37 -24.25 25.13
C SER A 8 -2.74 -22.81 24.78
N GLN A 9 -1.93 -21.85 25.22
CA GLN A 9 -2.01 -20.49 24.72
C GLN A 9 -1.50 -20.52 23.29
N ASN A 10 -2.42 -20.43 22.32
CA ASN A 10 -2.04 -20.07 20.97
C ASN A 10 -1.25 -18.75 21.05
N PRO A 11 -0.12 -18.62 20.35
CA PRO A 11 0.57 -17.35 20.28
C PRO A 11 -0.41 -16.26 19.80
N PRO A 12 -0.29 -15.02 20.30
CA PRO A 12 -1.12 -13.93 19.83
C PRO A 12 -1.01 -13.84 18.30
N PRO A 13 -2.09 -13.47 17.59
CA PRO A 13 -2.04 -13.30 16.15
C PRO A 13 -0.88 -12.39 15.78
N GLN A 14 -0.04 -12.84 14.86
CA GLN A 14 1.05 -12.02 14.35
C GLN A 14 0.44 -10.91 13.50
N GLU A 15 0.72 -9.66 13.86
CA GLU A 15 0.26 -8.51 13.09
C GLU A 15 1.08 -8.39 11.81
N HIS A 16 0.40 -8.19 10.68
CA HIS A 16 1.02 -8.01 9.38
C HIS A 16 1.03 -6.53 8.99
N TYR A 17 2.15 -6.05 8.45
CA TYR A 17 2.27 -4.69 7.90
C TYR A 17 2.18 -4.72 6.37
N GLY A 18 1.88 -3.57 5.76
CA GLY A 18 1.76 -3.42 4.31
C GLY A 18 0.31 -3.44 3.82
N PHE A 19 0.14 -3.55 2.50
CA PHE A 19 -1.17 -3.54 1.85
C PHE A 19 -1.49 -4.89 1.21
N VAL A 20 -2.78 -5.16 1.08
CA VAL A 20 -3.27 -6.21 0.17
C VAL A 20 -3.32 -5.63 -1.24
N PHE A 21 -2.66 -6.30 -2.18
CA PHE A 21 -2.60 -5.89 -3.59
C PHE A 21 -3.58 -6.71 -4.42
N TYR A 22 -4.24 -6.04 -5.36
CA TYR A 22 -5.12 -6.63 -6.35
C TYR A 22 -4.55 -6.36 -7.75
N ARG A 23 -4.17 -7.43 -8.46
CA ARG A 23 -3.63 -7.35 -9.84
C ARG A 23 -4.76 -7.39 -10.87
N ALA A 24 -4.93 -6.32 -11.64
CA ALA A 24 -5.94 -6.26 -12.69
C ALA A 24 -5.61 -7.18 -13.89
N GLU A 25 -6.64 -7.66 -14.60
CA GLU A 25 -6.57 -8.70 -15.66
C GLU A 25 -5.62 -8.40 -16.84
N SER A 26 -5.34 -7.13 -17.13
CA SER A 26 -4.60 -6.72 -18.31
C SER A 26 -3.08 -6.68 -18.12
N ILE A 27 -2.59 -7.17 -16.98
CA ILE A 27 -1.16 -7.17 -16.63
C ILE A 27 -0.61 -8.57 -16.82
N ASP A 28 0.31 -8.73 -17.78
CA ASP A 28 1.01 -10.00 -17.95
C ASP A 28 2.00 -10.27 -16.80
N ASP A 29 2.34 -11.54 -16.58
CA ASP A 29 3.21 -11.95 -15.46
C ASP A 29 4.58 -11.26 -15.52
N ALA A 30 5.16 -11.06 -16.70
CA ALA A 30 6.48 -10.44 -16.80
C ALA A 30 6.44 -8.95 -16.45
N GLN A 31 5.40 -8.24 -16.88
CA GLN A 31 5.15 -6.85 -16.52
C GLN A 31 4.84 -6.72 -15.02
N TRP A 32 4.06 -7.63 -14.46
CA TRP A 32 3.79 -7.70 -13.03
C TRP A 32 5.06 -7.90 -12.20
N GLU A 33 5.93 -8.84 -12.59
CA GLU A 33 7.19 -9.10 -11.88
C GLU A 33 8.11 -7.88 -11.90
N ARG A 34 8.22 -7.17 -13.04
CA ARG A 34 8.99 -5.91 -13.11
C ARG A 34 8.41 -4.84 -12.19
N PHE A 35 7.08 -4.67 -12.20
CA PHE A 35 6.39 -3.74 -11.32
C PHE A 35 6.65 -4.06 -9.84
N MET A 36 6.46 -5.31 -9.42
CA MET A 36 6.66 -5.72 -8.03
C MET A 36 8.12 -5.61 -7.60
N ALA A 37 9.08 -5.89 -8.48
CA ALA A 37 10.50 -5.71 -8.20
C ALA A 37 10.82 -4.22 -7.97
N PHE A 38 10.30 -3.33 -8.81
CA PHE A 38 10.45 -1.89 -8.67
C PHE A 38 9.79 -1.36 -7.38
N LEU A 39 8.54 -1.72 -7.12
CA LEU A 39 7.82 -1.34 -5.90
C LEU A 39 8.58 -1.76 -4.63
N LYS A 40 9.04 -3.00 -4.57
CA LYS A 40 9.84 -3.52 -3.46
C LYS A 40 11.17 -2.80 -3.31
N TYR A 41 11.81 -2.43 -4.42
CA TYR A 41 13.02 -1.62 -4.41
C TYR A 41 12.76 -0.23 -3.81
N GLN A 42 11.72 0.48 -4.28
CA GLN A 42 11.36 1.81 -3.76
C GLN A 42 11.05 1.77 -2.27
N VAL A 43 10.23 0.82 -1.82
CA VAL A 43 9.88 0.69 -0.40
C VAL A 43 11.11 0.40 0.46
N ARG A 44 11.99 -0.49 0.01
CA ARG A 44 13.25 -0.78 0.73
C ARG A 44 14.14 0.45 0.82
N HIS A 45 14.25 1.22 -0.27
CA HIS A 45 15.03 2.45 -0.31
C HIS A 45 14.43 3.52 0.61
N SER A 46 13.12 3.74 0.57
CA SER A 46 12.42 4.69 1.45
C SER A 46 12.58 4.33 2.93
N LEU A 47 12.43 3.06 3.31
CA LEU A 47 12.65 2.63 4.69
C LEU A 47 14.09 2.82 5.14
N ALA A 48 15.06 2.55 4.27
CA ALA A 48 16.47 2.77 4.58
C ALA A 48 16.80 4.26 4.76
N SER A 49 16.25 5.13 3.90
CA SER A 49 16.49 6.58 3.97
C SER A 49 15.86 7.20 5.23
N GLU A 50 14.76 6.64 5.73
CA GLU A 50 14.10 7.04 6.96
C GLU A 50 14.69 6.39 8.23
N GLY A 51 15.77 5.60 8.11
CA GLY A 51 16.47 4.98 9.24
C GLY A 51 15.75 3.75 9.82
N ASN A 52 14.83 3.17 9.05
CA ASN A 52 13.94 2.08 9.45
C ASN A 52 14.04 0.83 8.53
N PRO A 53 15.23 0.41 8.05
CA PRO A 53 15.36 -0.66 7.06
C PRO A 53 14.86 -2.03 7.54
N GLN A 54 14.86 -2.29 8.85
CA GLN A 54 14.44 -3.55 9.45
C GLN A 54 12.96 -3.86 9.23
N PHE A 55 12.11 -2.84 9.05
CA PHE A 55 10.68 -3.04 8.84
C PHE A 55 10.35 -3.66 7.47
N TYR A 56 11.31 -3.64 6.53
CA TYR A 56 11.08 -4.22 5.20
C TYR A 56 10.71 -5.70 5.27
N ASP A 57 11.36 -6.46 6.16
CA ASP A 57 11.13 -7.90 6.33
C ASP A 57 9.79 -8.20 7.04
N GLU A 58 9.16 -7.19 7.65
CA GLU A 58 7.86 -7.29 8.31
C GLU A 58 6.69 -6.96 7.37
N ILE A 59 6.96 -6.45 6.17
CA ILE A 59 5.94 -6.15 5.17
C ILE A 59 5.45 -7.45 4.52
N ASP A 60 4.15 -7.69 4.63
CA ASP A 60 3.47 -8.76 3.92
C ASP A 60 2.97 -8.28 2.55
N TRP A 61 3.53 -8.85 1.49
CA TRP A 61 3.21 -8.57 0.09
C TRP A 61 2.09 -9.48 -0.42
N LYS A 62 0.93 -9.44 0.24
CA LYS A 62 -0.23 -10.27 -0.14
C LYS A 62 -0.83 -9.78 -1.45
N VAL A 63 -0.99 -10.69 -2.41
CA VAL A 63 -1.51 -10.39 -3.75
C VAL A 63 -2.69 -11.29 -4.05
N PHE A 64 -3.76 -10.71 -4.60
CA PHE A 64 -4.85 -11.43 -5.22
C PHE A 64 -5.02 -11.00 -6.68
N ASP A 65 -5.41 -11.94 -7.53
CA ASP A 65 -5.78 -11.63 -8.90
C ASP A 65 -7.22 -11.10 -8.99
N ALA A 66 -7.40 -10.01 -9.73
CA ALA A 66 -8.69 -9.33 -9.93
C ALA A 66 -9.08 -9.31 -11.40
N HIS A 67 -9.39 -10.49 -11.93
CA HIS A 67 -9.70 -10.67 -13.35
C HIS A 67 -11.11 -10.14 -13.68
N GLY A 68 -11.19 -9.02 -14.40
CA GLY A 68 -12.45 -8.44 -14.88
C GLY A 68 -13.29 -7.75 -13.81
N GLU A 69 -12.79 -7.66 -12.57
CA GLU A 69 -13.52 -7.05 -11.46
C GLU A 69 -13.38 -5.52 -11.49
N THR A 70 -14.50 -4.84 -11.23
CA THR A 70 -14.53 -3.41 -10.94
C THR A 70 -13.99 -3.12 -9.54
N THR A 71 -13.58 -1.87 -9.28
CA THR A 71 -13.14 -1.44 -7.94
C THR A 71 -14.16 -1.75 -6.84
N SER A 72 -15.46 -1.62 -7.12
CA SER A 72 -16.52 -1.93 -6.14
C SER A 72 -16.61 -3.43 -5.85
N GLU A 73 -16.47 -4.29 -6.86
CA GLU A 73 -16.40 -5.75 -6.68
C GLU A 73 -15.16 -6.17 -5.89
N ILE A 74 -14.01 -5.58 -6.21
CA ILE A 74 -12.76 -5.80 -5.47
C ILE A 74 -12.93 -5.38 -4.00
N ARG A 75 -13.53 -4.21 -3.74
CA ARG A 75 -13.82 -3.73 -2.38
C ARG A 75 -14.72 -4.69 -1.63
N HIS A 76 -15.79 -5.20 -2.25
CA HIS A 76 -16.66 -6.17 -1.63
C HIS A 76 -15.90 -7.47 -1.30
N ARG A 77 -15.00 -7.91 -2.18
CA ARG A 77 -14.13 -9.08 -1.94
C ARG A 77 -13.16 -8.84 -0.78
N PHE A 78 -12.56 -7.66 -0.70
CA PHE A 78 -11.70 -7.25 0.40
C PHE A 78 -12.44 -7.25 1.73
N ASN A 79 -13.62 -6.62 1.80
CA ASN A 79 -14.44 -6.62 3.01
C ASN A 79 -14.86 -8.03 3.43
N ARG A 80 -15.25 -8.89 2.48
CA ARG A 80 -15.56 -10.30 2.78
C ARG A 80 -14.33 -11.05 3.31
N TRP A 81 -13.16 -10.80 2.75
CA TRP A 81 -11.91 -11.39 3.24
C TRP A 81 -11.61 -10.97 4.68
N LEU A 82 -11.86 -9.71 5.06
CA LEU A 82 -11.75 -9.27 6.46
C LEU A 82 -12.74 -9.98 7.40
N GLU A 83 -13.95 -10.30 6.90
CA GLU A 83 -14.99 -10.98 7.67
C GLU A 83 -14.72 -12.47 7.90
N THR A 84 -13.85 -13.12 7.10
CA THR A 84 -13.55 -14.56 7.29
C THR A 84 -12.82 -14.84 8.59
N GLY A 85 -12.14 -13.83 9.17
CA GLY A 85 -11.30 -13.99 10.35
C GLY A 85 -10.00 -14.78 10.08
N GLU A 86 -9.60 -14.92 8.80
CA GLU A 86 -8.32 -15.52 8.42
C GLU A 86 -7.12 -14.74 8.99
N GLU A 87 -7.26 -13.41 9.12
CA GLU A 87 -6.29 -12.54 9.79
C GLU A 87 -6.96 -11.83 10.98
N SER A 88 -6.19 -11.61 12.06
CA SER A 88 -6.65 -10.80 13.19
C SER A 88 -6.70 -9.35 12.76
N THR A 89 -7.90 -8.82 12.59
CA THR A 89 -8.10 -7.44 12.17
C THR A 89 -7.80 -6.48 13.32
N ASN A 90 -6.84 -5.59 13.12
CA ASN A 90 -6.62 -4.44 13.98
C ASN A 90 -7.26 -3.22 13.32
N PRO A 91 -8.34 -2.64 13.86
CA PRO A 91 -9.01 -1.50 13.23
C PRO A 91 -8.12 -0.24 13.12
N GLU A 92 -7.01 -0.17 13.85
CA GLU A 92 -6.06 0.94 13.80
C GLU A 92 -4.96 0.74 12.74
N ASN A 93 -4.89 -0.44 12.12
CA ASN A 93 -3.87 -0.76 11.14
C ASN A 93 -4.38 -0.55 9.70
N TYR A 94 -3.67 0.29 8.96
CA TYR A 94 -4.02 0.71 7.59
C TYR A 94 -4.20 -0.47 6.62
N ARG A 95 -3.55 -1.61 6.85
CA ARG A 95 -3.71 -2.86 6.09
C ARG A 95 -5.17 -3.30 5.99
N TYR A 96 -5.95 -3.05 7.04
CA TYR A 96 -7.34 -3.46 7.14
C TYR A 96 -8.33 -2.33 6.84
N LEU A 97 -7.81 -1.14 6.52
CA LEU A 97 -8.58 0.05 6.18
C LEU A 97 -8.59 0.33 4.68
N ALA A 98 -7.52 -0.04 3.97
CA ALA A 98 -7.40 0.17 2.54
C ALA A 98 -6.64 -0.97 1.86
N PHE A 99 -6.81 -1.07 0.54
CA PHE A 99 -6.08 -2.01 -0.32
C PHE A 99 -5.56 -1.30 -1.56
N VAL A 100 -4.62 -1.94 -2.26
CA VAL A 100 -4.03 -1.41 -3.49
C VAL A 100 -4.62 -2.13 -4.69
N VAL A 101 -5.07 -1.38 -5.68
CA VAL A 101 -5.38 -1.92 -7.01
C VAL A 101 -4.27 -1.49 -7.95
N VAL A 102 -3.64 -2.46 -8.60
CA VAL A 102 -2.63 -2.20 -9.61
C VAL A 102 -3.29 -2.35 -10.97
N TYR A 103 -3.48 -1.21 -11.62
CA TYR A 103 -3.96 -1.14 -13.00
C TYR A 103 -2.79 -1.24 -13.98
N LYS A 104 -3.08 -1.66 -15.22
CA LYS A 104 -2.08 -1.72 -16.28
C LYS A 104 -1.32 -0.41 -16.47
N ILE A 105 -2.00 0.73 -16.36
CA ILE A 105 -1.37 2.04 -16.51
C ILE A 105 -0.24 2.26 -15.50
N SER A 106 -0.38 1.78 -14.26
CA SER A 106 0.68 1.85 -13.24
C SER A 106 1.92 1.06 -13.67
N CYS A 107 1.73 -0.13 -14.24
CA CYS A 107 2.84 -0.92 -14.75
C CYS A 107 3.48 -0.29 -15.99
N ASP A 108 2.69 0.30 -16.90
CA ASP A 108 3.20 1.00 -18.08
C ASP A 108 4.08 2.20 -17.69
N PHE A 109 3.69 2.95 -16.65
CA PHE A 109 4.51 4.04 -16.10
C PHE A 109 5.82 3.54 -15.49
N VAL A 110 5.81 2.41 -14.77
CA VAL A 110 7.04 1.81 -14.24
C VAL A 110 7.95 1.32 -15.37
N ASP A 111 7.41 0.64 -16.37
CA ASP A 111 8.18 0.17 -17.53
C ASP A 111 8.81 1.36 -18.28
N GLN A 112 8.07 2.46 -18.47
CA GLN A 112 8.59 3.68 -19.07
C GLN A 112 9.67 4.34 -18.20
N PHE A 113 9.46 4.43 -16.89
CA PHE A 113 10.42 5.01 -15.96
C PHE A 113 11.75 4.22 -15.92
N MET A 114 11.65 2.90 -16.02
CA MET A 114 12.77 1.96 -15.99
C MET A 114 13.37 1.69 -17.37
N GLU A 115 12.91 2.35 -18.43
CA GLU A 115 13.42 2.13 -19.79
C GLU A 115 14.92 2.45 -19.85
N GLY A 116 15.72 1.43 -20.17
CA GLY A 116 17.18 1.55 -20.24
C GLY A 116 17.90 1.54 -18.89
N LYS A 117 17.18 1.32 -17.78
CA LYS A 117 17.71 1.30 -16.41
C LYS A 117 17.70 -0.09 -15.80
N SER A 118 18.54 -0.26 -14.79
CA SER A 118 18.54 -1.39 -13.86
C SER A 118 18.17 -0.91 -12.44
N LEU A 119 17.67 -1.80 -11.58
CA LEU A 119 17.42 -1.47 -10.17
C LEU A 119 18.71 -1.17 -9.37
N GLN A 120 19.90 -1.36 -9.97
CA GLN A 120 21.19 -1.01 -9.35
C GLN A 120 21.66 0.39 -9.73
N ASP A 121 20.96 1.06 -10.65
CA ASP A 121 21.34 2.38 -11.12
C ASP A 121 20.92 3.44 -10.09
N ASP A 122 21.75 4.46 -9.88
CA ASP A 122 21.47 5.53 -8.92
C ASP A 122 20.16 6.29 -9.24
N ASP A 123 19.74 6.32 -10.50
CA ASP A 123 18.52 6.98 -10.98
C ASP A 123 17.29 6.04 -11.09
N ALA A 124 17.39 4.85 -10.49
CA ALA A 124 16.27 3.92 -10.35
C ALA A 124 15.30 4.33 -9.22
N VAL A 125 15.67 5.31 -8.37
CA VAL A 125 14.78 5.89 -7.36
C VAL A 125 13.87 6.93 -8.02
N ASP A 126 12.55 6.79 -7.85
CA ASP A 126 11.57 7.72 -8.42
C ASP A 126 11.39 8.96 -7.54
N GLU A 127 12.43 9.81 -7.49
CA GLU A 127 12.39 11.05 -6.70
C GLU A 127 11.43 12.11 -7.25
N ARG A 128 10.86 11.88 -8.44
CA ARG A 128 9.98 12.83 -9.13
C ARG A 128 8.52 12.41 -9.07
N ASP A 129 8.22 11.36 -8.33
CA ASP A 129 6.86 10.89 -8.09
C ASP A 129 6.12 10.58 -9.41
N THR A 130 6.85 10.01 -10.37
CA THR A 130 6.37 9.72 -11.74
C THR A 130 5.58 8.41 -11.82
N THR A 131 5.76 7.53 -10.85
CA THR A 131 5.12 6.22 -10.74
C THR A 131 4.09 6.23 -9.62
N PHE A 132 2.91 5.67 -9.87
CA PHE A 132 1.78 5.71 -8.95
C PHE A 132 0.90 4.47 -9.05
N LEU A 133 0.08 4.26 -8.03
CA LEU A 133 -0.89 3.16 -7.92
C LEU A 133 -2.16 3.65 -7.24
N ALA A 134 -3.26 2.91 -7.39
CA ALA A 134 -4.52 3.25 -6.74
C ALA A 134 -4.58 2.63 -5.34
N VAL A 135 -4.78 3.47 -4.33
CA VAL A 135 -5.14 3.04 -2.97
C VAL A 135 -6.63 3.26 -2.79
N VAL A 136 -7.33 2.19 -2.42
CA VAL A 136 -8.79 2.15 -2.37
C VAL A 136 -9.22 1.93 -0.93
N SER A 137 -10.13 2.80 -0.45
CA SER A 137 -10.73 2.60 0.85
C SER A 137 -11.63 1.37 0.87
N ARG A 138 -11.66 0.68 2.01
CA ARG A 138 -12.67 -0.32 2.30
C ARG A 138 -14.08 0.26 2.38
N ASP A 139 -14.20 1.54 2.72
CA ASP A 139 -15.44 2.31 2.72
C ASP A 139 -15.66 2.89 1.32
N GLU A 140 -16.83 2.62 0.75
CA GLU A 140 -17.16 3.08 -0.59
C GLU A 140 -17.35 4.60 -0.65
N GLU A 141 -17.78 5.25 0.44
CA GLU A 141 -17.98 6.70 0.48
C GLU A 141 -16.66 7.48 0.43
N GLU A 142 -15.56 6.87 0.87
CA GLU A 142 -14.23 7.48 0.86
C GLU A 142 -13.51 7.35 -0.49
N GLY A 143 -13.89 6.36 -1.31
CA GLY A 143 -13.45 6.22 -2.69
C GLY A 143 -12.06 5.60 -2.90
N GLU A 144 -11.35 6.09 -3.90
CA GLU A 144 -9.97 5.71 -4.24
C GLU A 144 -9.12 6.94 -4.55
N THR A 145 -7.80 6.85 -4.38
CA THR A 145 -6.84 7.91 -4.75
C THR A 145 -5.59 7.32 -5.40
N LEU A 146 -4.86 8.14 -6.14
CA LEU A 146 -3.56 7.77 -6.72
C LEU A 146 -2.43 8.21 -5.78
N VAL A 147 -1.64 7.24 -5.35
CA VAL A 147 -0.48 7.44 -4.47
C VAL A 147 0.79 7.10 -5.23
N SER A 148 1.77 8.00 -5.18
CA SER A 148 3.08 7.73 -5.76
C SER A 148 3.78 6.59 -5.02
N ILE A 149 4.40 5.68 -5.76
CA ILE A 149 5.02 4.46 -5.21
C ILE A 149 6.01 4.74 -4.06
N PRO A 150 6.89 5.77 -4.13
CA PRO A 150 7.81 6.08 -3.03
C PRO A 150 7.14 6.42 -1.69
N TYR A 151 5.83 6.74 -1.68
CA TYR A 151 5.07 7.13 -0.48
C TYR A 151 4.19 6.02 0.05
N LEU A 152 4.10 4.88 -0.64
CA LEU A 152 3.20 3.82 -0.22
C LEU A 152 3.60 3.30 1.17
N ILE A 153 4.88 3.10 1.44
CA ILE A 153 5.38 2.62 2.74
C ILE A 153 6.69 3.35 3.06
N PRO A 154 6.85 3.90 4.29
CA PRO A 154 5.95 3.80 5.45
C PRO A 154 4.86 4.90 5.50
N ARG A 155 4.94 5.92 4.64
CA ARG A 155 4.17 7.17 4.79
C ARG A 155 2.67 7.03 4.64
N ALA A 156 2.16 6.06 3.87
CA ALA A 156 0.72 5.84 3.83
C ALA A 156 0.17 5.44 5.21
N GLY A 157 0.97 4.75 6.03
CA GLY A 157 0.61 4.45 7.42
C GLY A 157 0.45 5.70 8.27
N ASP A 158 1.39 6.65 8.18
CA ASP A 158 1.28 7.93 8.89
C ASP A 158 0.07 8.72 8.41
N ILE A 159 -0.18 8.81 7.11
CA ILE A 159 -1.30 9.58 6.54
C ILE A 159 -2.65 8.96 6.94
N ILE A 160 -2.75 7.63 6.91
CA ILE A 160 -3.99 6.90 7.23
C ILE A 160 -4.23 6.85 8.75
N ALA A 161 -3.17 6.74 9.58
CA ALA A 161 -3.29 6.56 11.03
C ALA A 161 -3.34 7.88 11.83
N LEU A 162 -2.88 9.01 11.27
CA LEU A 162 -2.69 10.23 12.06
C LEU A 162 -3.97 10.95 12.52
N GLN A 163 -5.18 10.57 12.10
CA GLN A 163 -6.37 11.35 12.46
C GLN A 163 -7.56 10.47 12.88
N GLY A 164 -7.77 10.39 14.20
CA GLY A 164 -8.92 9.73 14.84
C GLY A 164 -10.29 10.34 14.56
N GLU A 165 -10.44 11.13 13.49
CA GLU A 165 -11.70 11.71 13.01
C GLU A 165 -12.01 11.34 11.54
N GLY A 166 -11.32 10.33 11.00
CA GLY A 166 -11.46 9.84 9.61
C GLY A 166 -10.09 9.64 8.98
N MET A 167 -9.98 8.76 7.98
CA MET A 167 -8.71 8.24 7.41
C MET A 167 -7.75 9.27 6.77
N GLY A 168 -7.98 10.58 6.94
CA GLY A 168 -7.15 11.60 6.31
C GLY A 168 -7.21 11.56 4.79
N TRP A 169 -8.18 10.84 4.18
CA TRP A 169 -8.33 10.76 2.73
C TRP A 169 -8.41 12.12 2.08
N GLN A 170 -8.95 13.12 2.79
CA GLN A 170 -8.99 14.51 2.34
C GLN A 170 -7.59 15.11 2.09
N LEU A 171 -6.56 14.60 2.76
CA LEU A 171 -5.14 14.94 2.59
C LEU A 171 -4.49 14.16 1.43
N LEU A 172 -5.07 13.01 1.06
CA LEU A 172 -4.71 12.26 -0.15
C LEU A 172 -5.54 12.65 -1.37
N GLN A 173 -6.64 13.38 -1.18
CA GLN A 173 -7.54 13.84 -2.24
C GLN A 173 -6.93 15.04 -2.95
N GLU A 174 -6.06 14.74 -3.90
CA GLU A 174 -5.70 15.70 -4.92
C GLU A 174 -6.90 15.91 -5.89
N PRO A 175 -7.13 17.13 -6.41
CA PRO A 175 -8.12 17.37 -7.45
C PRO A 175 -7.97 16.37 -8.60
N PHE A 176 -9.09 15.92 -9.18
CA PHE A 176 -9.10 14.94 -10.27
C PHE A 176 -8.05 15.25 -11.34
N GLY A 177 -7.14 14.31 -11.60
CA GLY A 177 -6.00 14.46 -12.52
C GLY A 177 -4.67 14.88 -11.88
N ARG A 178 -4.59 14.95 -10.54
CA ARG A 178 -3.34 15.15 -9.79
C ARG A 178 -3.01 13.93 -8.92
N ILE A 179 -1.72 13.74 -8.66
CA ILE A 179 -1.17 12.63 -7.89
C ILE A 179 -0.71 13.16 -6.53
N ALA A 180 -1.02 12.46 -5.44
CA ALA A 180 -0.53 12.83 -4.12
C ALA A 180 0.99 12.68 -4.07
N THR A 181 1.70 13.78 -3.83
CA THR A 181 3.17 13.91 -3.83
C THR A 181 3.67 14.69 -2.60
N SER A 182 4.94 14.55 -2.20
CA SER A 182 5.51 15.27 -1.03
C SER A 182 5.34 16.78 -1.11
N ARG A 183 5.39 17.33 -2.31
CA ARG A 183 5.63 18.75 -2.53
C ARG A 183 4.38 19.62 -2.34
N THR A 184 3.20 19.02 -2.37
CA THR A 184 1.94 19.77 -2.27
C THR A 184 1.45 19.88 -0.82
N GLU A 185 1.82 18.94 0.05
CA GLU A 185 1.23 18.76 1.39
C GLU A 185 2.19 19.09 2.55
N PHE A 186 3.49 18.74 2.46
CA PHE A 186 4.42 19.04 3.56
C PHE A 186 4.63 20.54 3.76
N ASP A 187 4.67 21.31 2.67
CA ASP A 187 4.73 22.78 2.69
C ASP A 187 3.43 23.41 3.23
N ARG A 188 2.27 22.77 3.06
CA ARG A 188 0.99 23.25 3.63
C ARG A 188 0.92 23.04 5.14
N LEU A 189 1.37 21.89 5.64
CA LEU A 189 1.31 21.54 7.06
C LEU A 189 2.39 22.26 7.89
N THR A 190 3.57 22.53 7.31
CA THR A 190 4.64 23.30 7.98
C THR A 190 4.42 24.81 7.98
N LEU A 191 3.47 25.33 7.21
CA LEU A 191 3.12 26.77 7.20
C LEU A 191 1.95 27.12 8.14
N GLN A 192 1.36 26.14 8.84
CA GLN A 192 0.23 26.37 9.76
C GLN A 192 0.56 26.14 11.25
N TYR A 193 1.83 25.86 11.58
CA TYR A 193 2.37 25.80 12.95
C TYR A 193 3.69 26.57 13.04
#